data_AF-A0A7W9WB41-F1
#
_entry.id   AF-A0A7W9WB41-F1
#
_cell.length_a   1.000
_cell.length_b   1.000
_cell.length_c   1.000
_cell.angle_alpha   90.00
_cell.angle_beta   90.00
_cell.angle_gamma   90.00
#
_symmetry.space_group_name_H-M   'P 1'
#
loop_
_entity.id
_entity.type
_entity.pdbx_description
1 polymer ?
#
loop_
_entity_poly.entity_id
_entity_poly.type
_entity_poly.pdbx_seq_one_letter_code
_entity_poly.pdbx_strand_id
1 'polypeptide(L)'
;MKRRILLSMGLSGLLSVSCQKEEESKEVFLRVKNTSSYQFDSVYVATPGGTHHYGSLRAGQNSAYSAFTEAYSYAYVRVVVNGQRLVWQPIDYVDPTPLQSGNYTYEVNVTDLATSQLSISLAKP
;
A
#
# COMPACT_ATOMS: atom_id res chain seq x y z
N MET A 1 -55.75 -21.74 49.56
CA MET A 1 -54.86 -21.58 50.74
C MET A 1 -53.43 -21.94 50.35
N LYS A 2 -52.47 -21.02 50.63
CA LYS A 2 -51.02 -21.20 50.91
C LYS A 2 -50.15 -21.91 49.84
N ARG A 3 -49.47 -21.16 48.94
CA ARG A 3 -48.05 -20.73 48.99
C ARG A 3 -47.01 -21.86 49.14
N ARG A 4 -46.08 -21.96 48.17
CA ARG A 4 -44.61 -21.79 48.36
C ARG A 4 -43.87 -21.83 47.02
N ILE A 5 -43.12 -20.75 46.76
CA ILE A 5 -42.07 -20.61 45.75
C ILE A 5 -40.83 -21.33 46.29
N LEU A 6 -40.08 -22.04 45.44
CA LEU A 6 -38.68 -22.36 45.72
C LEU A 6 -37.86 -22.31 44.42
N LEU A 7 -36.78 -21.56 44.56
CA LEU A 7 -35.80 -21.05 43.61
C LEU A 7 -34.66 -22.07 43.44
N SER A 8 -34.20 -22.32 42.22
CA SER A 8 -32.87 -22.89 41.92
C SER A 8 -32.53 -22.52 40.47
N MET A 9 -31.91 -21.38 40.15
CA MET A 9 -30.54 -20.94 40.43
C MET A 9 -29.51 -21.96 39.93
N GLY A 10 -28.93 -21.70 38.75
CA GLY A 10 -27.76 -22.43 38.26
C GLY A 10 -27.53 -22.52 36.75
N LEU A 11 -27.93 -21.54 35.92
CA LEU A 11 -27.46 -21.49 34.53
C LEU A 11 -26.13 -20.72 34.50
N SER A 12 -25.02 -21.42 34.79
CA SER A 12 -23.67 -20.87 34.66
C SER A 12 -23.39 -20.62 33.18
N GLY A 13 -23.52 -19.35 32.77
CA GLY A 13 -23.13 -18.88 31.46
C GLY A 13 -21.62 -19.00 31.28
N LEU A 14 -21.20 -19.86 30.36
CA LEU A 14 -19.87 -19.81 29.76
C LEU A 14 -19.80 -18.57 28.86
N LEU A 15 -19.38 -17.44 29.45
CA LEU A 15 -18.94 -16.28 28.70
C LEU A 15 -17.41 -16.32 28.64
N SER A 16 -16.88 -17.19 27.79
CA SER A 16 -15.51 -17.03 27.31
C SER A 16 -15.50 -15.79 26.42
N VAL A 17 -15.17 -14.65 27.03
CA VAL A 17 -14.78 -13.44 26.29
C VAL A 17 -13.47 -13.78 25.58
N SER A 18 -13.60 -14.34 24.37
CA SER A 18 -12.52 -14.39 23.41
C SER A 18 -12.23 -12.95 23.03
N CYS A 19 -11.26 -12.34 23.70
CA CYS A 19 -10.68 -11.08 23.29
C CYS A 19 -9.95 -11.33 21.97
N GLN A 20 -10.67 -11.24 20.84
CA GLN A 20 -10.01 -11.11 19.55
C GLN A 20 -9.34 -9.75 19.57
N LYS A 21 -8.01 -9.77 19.68
CA LYS A 21 -7.21 -8.58 19.41
C LYS A 21 -7.48 -8.23 17.95
N GLU A 22 -8.29 -7.20 17.72
CA GLU A 22 -8.45 -6.63 16.39
C GLU A 22 -7.05 -6.21 15.93
N GLU A 23 -6.51 -6.92 14.95
CA GLU A 23 -5.30 -6.46 14.28
C GLU A 23 -5.70 -5.19 13.54
N GLU A 24 -5.34 -4.05 14.11
CA GLU A 24 -5.46 -2.75 13.47
C GLU A 24 -4.80 -2.86 12.10
N SER A 25 -5.61 -2.86 11.04
CA SER A 25 -5.13 -3.07 9.67
C SER A 25 -4.16 -1.94 9.34
N LYS A 26 -2.87 -2.29 9.22
CA LYS A 26 -1.83 -1.35 8.78
C LYS A 26 -1.97 -1.09 7.29
N GLU A 27 -2.98 -0.32 6.91
CA GLU A 27 -3.20 0.04 5.52
C GLU A 27 -2.33 1.25 5.14
N VAL A 28 -1.46 1.01 4.17
CA VAL A 28 -0.67 2.04 3.51
C VAL A 28 -1.35 2.37 2.19
N PHE A 29 -1.69 3.64 1.99
CA PHE A 29 -2.26 4.12 0.74
C PHE A 29 -1.17 4.78 -0.09
N LEU A 30 -0.84 4.19 -1.23
CA LEU A 30 0.15 4.73 -2.16
C LEU A 30 -0.53 5.34 -3.37
N ARG A 31 0.02 6.45 -3.86
CA ARG A 31 -0.20 6.95 -5.22
C ARG A 31 1.13 7.22 -5.89
N VAL A 32 1.11 7.35 -7.22
CA VAL A 32 2.26 7.72 -8.02
C VAL A 32 2.11 9.14 -8.55
N LYS A 33 3.17 9.93 -8.48
CA LYS A 33 3.33 11.19 -9.19
C LYS A 33 4.34 11.01 -10.30
N ASN A 34 3.94 11.31 -11.53
CA ASN A 34 4.87 11.41 -12.64
C ASN A 34 5.62 12.74 -12.54
N THR A 35 6.87 12.71 -12.08
CA THR A 35 7.73 13.91 -12.00
C THR A 35 8.61 14.09 -13.23
N SER A 36 8.49 13.20 -14.22
CA SER A 36 9.21 13.32 -15.48
C SER A 36 8.56 14.32 -16.44
N SER A 37 9.28 14.67 -17.50
CA SER A 37 8.76 15.41 -18.65
C SER A 37 7.99 14.53 -19.64
N TYR A 38 7.96 13.22 -19.45
CA TYR A 38 7.33 12.26 -20.36
C TYR A 38 5.93 11.90 -19.89
N GLN A 39 5.06 11.50 -20.82
CA GLN A 39 3.83 10.79 -20.48
C GLN A 39 4.16 9.35 -20.14
N PHE A 40 3.59 8.85 -19.05
CA PHE A 40 3.53 7.43 -18.77
C PHE A 40 2.26 6.86 -19.41
N ASP A 41 2.41 5.92 -20.33
CA ASP A 41 1.30 5.20 -20.96
C ASP A 41 0.68 4.18 -20.00
N SER A 42 1.50 3.66 -19.08
CA SER A 42 1.12 2.68 -18.07
C SER A 42 2.08 2.77 -16.88
N VAL A 43 1.55 2.67 -15.66
CA VAL A 43 2.32 2.60 -14.42
C VAL A 43 1.91 1.37 -13.62
N TYR A 44 2.89 0.60 -13.16
CA TYR A 44 2.69 -0.57 -12.31
C TYR A 44 3.64 -0.49 -11.10
N VAL A 45 3.10 -0.75 -9.92
CA VAL A 45 3.85 -0.78 -8.65
C VAL A 45 3.62 -2.11 -7.96
N ALA A 46 4.70 -2.70 -7.44
CA ALA A 46 4.63 -3.89 -6.60
C ALA A 46 5.43 -3.70 -5.30
N THR A 47 4.79 -4.00 -4.18
CA THR A 47 5.36 -4.07 -2.84
C THR A 47 5.08 -5.45 -2.25
N PRO A 48 5.66 -5.81 -1.09
CA PRO A 48 5.28 -7.06 -0.43
C PRO A 48 3.80 -7.13 -0.01
N GLY A 49 3.16 -5.99 0.22
CA GLY A 49 1.75 -5.90 0.57
C GLY A 49 0.78 -5.77 -0.59
N GLY A 50 1.21 -5.96 -1.83
CA GLY A 50 0.33 -6.01 -2.99
C GLY A 50 0.90 -5.38 -4.26
N THR A 51 0.07 -5.39 -5.31
CA THR A 51 0.43 -4.87 -6.63
C THR A 51 -0.72 -4.09 -7.22
N HIS A 52 -0.43 -2.96 -7.86
CA HIS A 52 -1.45 -2.10 -8.46
C HIS A 52 -1.02 -1.54 -9.82
N HIS A 53 -1.99 -1.37 -10.71
CA HIS A 53 -1.85 -0.69 -11.99
C HIS A 53 -2.55 0.67 -11.93
N TYR A 54 -1.83 1.75 -12.22
CA TYR A 54 -2.32 3.12 -12.09
C TYR A 54 -2.68 3.76 -13.43
N GLY A 55 -2.66 2.99 -14.53
CA GLY A 55 -2.96 3.51 -15.86
C GLY A 55 -1.94 4.53 -16.35
N SER A 56 -2.40 5.43 -17.21
CA SER A 56 -1.58 6.49 -17.81
C SER A 56 -1.50 7.72 -16.91
N LEU A 57 -0.33 8.35 -16.84
CA LEU A 57 -0.12 9.63 -16.13
C LEU A 57 0.61 10.62 -17.04
N ARG A 58 0.02 11.79 -17.26
CA ARG A 58 0.71 12.92 -17.91
C ARG A 58 1.86 13.41 -17.05
N ALA A 59 2.80 14.13 -17.66
CA ALA A 59 3.85 14.84 -16.92
C ALA A 59 3.24 15.71 -15.80
N GLY A 60 3.76 15.59 -14.58
CA GLY A 60 3.28 16.29 -13.38
C GLY A 60 2.01 15.71 -12.73
N GLN A 61 1.37 14.69 -13.32
CA GLN A 61 0.10 14.16 -12.83
C GLN A 61 0.28 13.18 -11.65
N ASN A 62 -0.65 13.23 -10.69
CA ASN A 62 -0.83 12.23 -9.65
C ASN A 62 -1.87 11.18 -10.06
N SER A 63 -1.65 9.93 -9.69
CA SER A 63 -2.68 8.88 -9.72
C SER A 63 -3.65 9.01 -8.54
N ALA A 64 -4.73 8.22 -8.59
CA ALA A 64 -5.50 7.88 -7.40
C ALA A 64 -4.65 7.05 -6.41
N TYR A 65 -5.09 7.01 -5.15
CA TYR A 65 -4.51 6.14 -4.14
C TYR A 65 -4.97 4.69 -4.31
N SER A 66 -4.11 3.76 -3.91
CA SER A 66 -4.41 2.33 -3.81
C SER A 66 -3.88 1.78 -2.49
N ALA A 67 -4.63 0.88 -1.88
CA ALA A 67 -4.30 0.29 -0.59
C ALA A 67 -3.30 -0.86 -0.72
N PHE A 68 -2.33 -0.91 0.19
CA PHE A 68 -1.36 -1.98 0.36
C PHE A 68 -1.34 -2.37 1.83
N THR A 69 -1.18 -3.66 2.11
CA THR A 69 -1.02 -4.15 3.50
C THR A 69 0.37 -3.90 4.05
N GLU A 70 1.34 -3.64 3.17
CA GLU A 70 2.74 -3.41 3.50
C GLU A 70 3.44 -2.71 2.33
N ALA A 71 4.22 -1.67 2.64
CA ALA A 71 5.03 -0.94 1.67
C ALA A 71 6.23 -0.28 2.34
N TYR A 72 7.22 0.10 1.54
CA TYR A 72 8.46 0.74 1.98
C TYR A 72 8.63 2.11 1.32
N SER A 73 9.69 2.84 1.65
CA SER A 73 10.04 4.09 0.95
C SER A 73 10.43 3.89 -0.51
N TYR A 74 10.51 2.65 -0.97
CA TYR A 74 10.80 2.23 -2.32
C TYR A 74 10.04 0.94 -2.67
N ALA A 75 9.88 0.66 -3.96
CA ALA A 75 9.10 -0.47 -4.47
C ALA A 75 9.58 -0.86 -5.87
N TYR A 76 9.20 -2.04 -6.36
CA TYR A 76 9.32 -2.31 -7.79
C TYR A 76 8.36 -1.38 -8.53
N VAL A 77 8.89 -0.65 -9.53
CA VAL A 77 8.09 0.22 -10.39
C VAL A 77 8.41 -0.09 -11.85
N ARG A 78 7.36 -0.23 -12.65
CA ARG A 78 7.47 -0.33 -14.10
C ARG A 78 6.60 0.74 -14.74
N VAL A 79 7.18 1.49 -15.67
CA VAL A 79 6.45 2.42 -16.52
C VAL A 79 6.61 2.07 -17.99
N VAL A 80 5.65 2.48 -18.82
CA VAL A 80 5.76 2.47 -20.27
C VAL A 80 5.76 3.91 -20.77
N VAL A 81 6.74 4.26 -21.61
CA VAL A 81 6.88 5.58 -22.23
C VAL A 81 7.17 5.38 -23.70
N ASN A 82 6.33 5.90 -24.60
CA ASN A 82 6.50 5.77 -26.05
C ASN A 82 6.65 4.29 -26.48
N GLY A 83 5.92 3.39 -25.84
CA GLY A 83 6.02 1.94 -26.06
C GLY A 83 7.26 1.26 -25.47
N GLN A 84 8.21 2.00 -24.90
CA GLN A 84 9.38 1.46 -24.21
C GLN A 84 9.05 1.17 -22.74
N ARG A 85 9.45 -0.02 -22.26
CA ARG A 85 9.27 -0.43 -20.86
C ARG A 85 10.52 -0.07 -20.05
N LEU A 86 10.34 0.73 -18.99
CA LEU A 86 11.38 1.07 -18.03
C LEU A 86 11.05 0.47 -16.67
N VAL A 87 12.08 0.04 -15.93
CA VAL A 87 11.93 -0.63 -14.63
C VAL A 87 12.89 -0.01 -13.63
N TRP A 88 12.36 0.26 -12.44
CA TRP A 88 13.15 0.51 -11.25
C TRP A 88 12.87 -0.63 -10.26
N GLN A 89 13.93 -1.23 -9.74
CA GLN A 89 13.84 -2.24 -8.69
C GLN A 89 15.02 -2.07 -7.73
N PRO A 90 14.83 -2.35 -6.43
CA PRO A 90 15.94 -2.42 -5.49
C PRO A 90 16.92 -3.53 -5.88
N ILE A 91 18.21 -3.28 -5.70
CA ILE A 91 19.26 -4.29 -5.89
C ILE A 91 19.26 -5.28 -4.72
N ASP A 92 18.97 -4.80 -3.51
CA ASP A 92 18.80 -5.61 -2.31
C ASP A 92 17.83 -4.91 -1.33
N TYR A 93 17.03 -5.71 -0.62
CA TYR A 93 16.12 -5.27 0.45
C TYR A 93 16.76 -5.58 1.80
N VAL A 94 17.91 -4.97 2.10
CA VAL A 94 18.55 -5.15 3.41
C VAL A 94 17.88 -4.23 4.43
N ASP A 95 17.25 -4.84 5.44
CA ASP A 95 16.60 -4.20 6.60
C ASP A 95 15.68 -3.01 6.28
N PRO A 96 14.70 -3.14 5.38
CA PRO A 96 13.78 -2.04 5.11
C PRO A 96 12.80 -1.84 6.29
N THR A 97 12.61 -0.60 6.73
CA THR A 97 11.59 -0.24 7.72
C THR A 97 10.24 -0.05 7.01
N PRO A 98 9.20 -0.85 7.33
CA PRO A 98 7.88 -0.67 6.75
C PRO A 98 7.32 0.73 7.00
N LEU A 99 6.59 1.26 6.02
CA LEU A 99 5.83 2.50 6.21
C LEU A 99 4.76 2.29 7.28
N GLN A 100 4.50 3.34 8.05
CA GLN A 100 3.36 3.37 8.97
C GLN A 100 2.05 3.53 8.17
N SER A 101 0.90 3.28 8.81
CA SER A 101 -0.40 3.53 8.18
C SER A 101 -0.51 4.99 7.76
N GLY A 102 -0.97 5.24 6.53
CA GLY A 102 -1.09 6.61 6.01
C GLY A 102 -1.08 6.71 4.50
N ASN A 103 -1.15 7.95 4.03
CA ASN A 103 -1.13 8.29 2.61
C ASN A 103 0.26 8.74 2.17
N TYR A 104 0.83 8.08 1.17
CA TYR A 104 2.15 8.40 0.64
C TYR A 104 2.14 8.54 -0.88
N THR A 105 3.13 9.28 -1.39
CA THR A 105 3.32 9.50 -2.84
C THR A 105 4.70 9.04 -3.25
N TYR A 106 4.78 8.09 -4.18
CA TYR A 106 6.01 7.81 -4.92
C TYR A 106 6.13 8.82 -6.06
N GLU A 107 7.21 9.59 -6.06
CA GLU A 107 7.61 10.42 -7.18
C GLU A 107 8.49 9.59 -8.11
N VAL A 108 8.02 9.38 -9.34
CA VAL A 108 8.70 8.56 -10.35
C VAL A 108 9.15 9.46 -11.49
N ASN A 109 10.45 9.43 -11.78
CA ASN A 109 11.08 10.21 -12.85
C ASN A 109 11.82 9.29 -13.83
N VAL A 110 11.81 9.67 -15.11
CA VAL A 110 12.69 9.11 -16.14
C VAL A 110 13.93 9.98 -16.19
N THR A 111 15.03 9.49 -15.63
CA THR A 111 16.29 10.25 -15.60
C THR A 111 17.01 10.20 -16.94
N ASP A 112 16.90 9.09 -17.67
CA ASP A 112 17.40 8.95 -19.04
C ASP A 112 16.59 7.88 -19.80
N LEU A 113 15.83 8.31 -20.81
CA LEU A 113 15.02 7.41 -21.63
C LEU A 113 15.87 6.50 -22.54
N ALA A 114 16.99 7.01 -23.07
CA ALA A 114 17.83 6.27 -24.00
C ALA A 114 18.48 5.04 -23.33
N THR A 115 18.79 5.15 -22.04
CA THR A 115 19.36 4.07 -21.23
C THR A 115 18.35 3.41 -20.30
N SER A 116 17.05 3.71 -20.45
CA SER A 116 15.95 3.15 -19.64
C SER A 116 16.08 3.38 -18.13
N GLN A 117 16.68 4.50 -17.72
CA GLN A 117 16.89 4.82 -16.31
C GLN A 117 15.68 5.53 -15.70
N LEU A 118 15.26 5.01 -14.55
CA LEU A 118 14.25 5.61 -13.68
C LEU A 118 14.86 5.99 -12.34
N SER A 119 14.23 6.95 -11.67
CA SER A 119 14.39 7.16 -10.24
C SER A 119 13.03 7.17 -9.55
N ILE A 120 13.03 6.74 -8.29
CA ILE A 120 11.90 6.81 -7.37
C ILE A 120 12.34 7.45 -6.07
N SER A 121 11.47 8.27 -5.50
CA SER A 121 11.58 8.75 -4.12
C SER A 121 10.21 8.82 -3.46
N LEU A 122 10.18 8.64 -2.15
CA LEU A 122 9.00 8.97 -1.35
C LEU A 122 8.94 10.49 -1.15
N ALA A 123 7.82 11.13 -1.50
CA ALA A 123 7.62 12.54 -1.22
C ALA A 123 7.72 12.80 0.29
N LYS A 124 8.41 13.88 0.68
CA LYS A 124 8.43 14.33 2.08
C LYS A 124 7.03 14.84 2.45
N PRO A 125 6.54 14.55 3.67
CA PRO A 125 5.29 15.10 4.18
C PRO A 125 5.33 16.63 4.25
#